data_AF-A0A8C2YT40-F1
#
_entry.id   AF-A0A8C2YT40-F1
#
_cell.length_a   1.000
_cell.length_b   1.000
_cell.length_c   1.000
_cell.angle_alpha   90.00
_cell.angle_beta   90.00
_cell.angle_gamma   90.00
#
_symmetry.space_group_name_H-M   'P 1'
#
loop_
_entity.id
_entity.type
_entity.pdbx_description
1 polymer ?
#
loop_
_entity_poly.entity_id
_entity_poly.type
_entity_poly.pdbx_seq_one_letter_code
_entity_poly.pdbx_strand_id
1 'polypeptide(L)'
;MAGRRSGWSQAALLQLLLGVNLMVMPPTQARSLRFVTLLYRHGDRSPVKTYPKDPHQEEEWPQGFGQLTKEGMLQHWELGQALRQRYHGFLNASYRRQEVYVRSTDFDRTLMSAEANLAGLFPPDGTQRFNPNISWQPIPVHTVPLTEDRLLKFPLGPCPRYEQLQNETRQTAEYQNESDQNAQFLAMVANETGLADLTLETVWNVYDTLFCEQTHGLLLPPWASPQTMQRLSHLKDFSFRFLFGIHEQAAKARLQGGVLLAQIRKNLTLMATTSELPKLLVYSAHDTTLVALQMALDVYNGAQAPYASCHIFELYQEDSGNFSVEMYFRNESKKAPWPLLLPGCPHRCPLQDFLRLTEPVVAKDWQQECQLASSTADTEVIVALAVCGSILFLLIVLLLTVLFRTQAQPPGYRHVADGEDHA
;
A
#
# COMPACT_ATOMS: atom_id res chain seq x y z
N MET A 1 -39.45 57.74 68.50
CA MET A 1 -39.65 56.31 68.15
C MET A 1 -39.77 56.20 66.65
N ALA A 2 -39.20 55.13 66.07
CA ALA A 2 -38.95 54.87 64.63
C ALA A 2 -37.88 55.81 64.02
N GLY A 3 -36.70 55.39 63.57
CA GLY A 3 -36.20 54.06 63.21
C GLY A 3 -35.89 54.02 61.71
N ARG A 4 -34.68 54.41 61.29
CA ARG A 4 -34.13 54.03 59.97
C ARG A 4 -32.65 53.67 60.10
N ARG A 5 -32.35 52.44 59.70
CA ARG A 5 -31.06 51.75 59.70
C ARG A 5 -30.21 52.26 58.55
N SER A 6 -28.94 52.55 58.81
CA SER A 6 -27.88 52.75 57.80
C SER A 6 -26.95 51.54 57.87
N GLY A 7 -27.13 50.59 56.96
CA GLY A 7 -26.22 49.46 56.78
C GLY A 7 -25.02 49.89 55.94
N TRP A 8 -23.82 49.79 56.50
CA TRP A 8 -22.58 49.95 55.76
C TRP A 8 -22.34 48.65 54.99
N SER A 9 -22.41 48.70 53.66
CA SER A 9 -22.09 47.58 52.79
C SER A 9 -20.57 47.34 52.76
N GLN A 10 -20.16 46.09 53.01
CA GLN A 10 -18.80 45.55 52.90
C GLN A 10 -18.27 45.54 51.44
N ALA A 11 -18.35 46.65 50.72
CA ALA A 11 -18.13 46.70 49.27
C ALA A 11 -16.96 47.61 48.84
N ALA A 12 -15.95 47.81 49.70
CA ALA A 12 -14.86 48.74 49.41
C ALA A 12 -13.44 48.20 49.67
N LEU A 13 -13.25 46.88 49.78
CA LEU A 13 -11.91 46.31 50.00
C LEU A 13 -11.57 45.09 49.13
N LEU A 14 -12.23 44.94 47.97
CA LEU A 14 -11.97 43.88 47.00
C LEU A 14 -11.81 44.40 45.56
N GLN A 15 -11.34 45.65 45.40
CA GLN A 15 -11.05 46.25 44.09
C GLN A 15 -9.55 46.47 43.82
N LEU A 16 -8.65 45.88 44.61
CA LEU A 16 -7.20 46.08 44.41
C LEU A 16 -6.38 44.79 44.23
N LEU A 17 -6.97 43.70 43.73
CA LEU A 17 -6.25 42.47 43.37
C LEU A 17 -6.79 41.80 42.09
N LEU A 18 -7.31 42.57 41.13
CA LEU A 18 -7.38 42.10 39.74
C LEU A 18 -6.12 42.57 39.02
N GLY A 19 -5.00 41.91 39.33
CA GLY A 19 -3.85 41.89 38.45
C GLY A 19 -4.30 41.33 37.11
N VAL A 20 -4.30 42.17 36.08
CA VAL A 20 -4.46 41.75 34.70
C VAL A 20 -3.25 40.88 34.37
N ASN A 21 -3.36 39.58 34.63
CA ASN A 21 -2.54 38.58 33.97
C ASN A 21 -2.98 38.53 32.51
N LEU A 22 -2.50 39.50 31.73
CA LEU A 22 -2.33 39.33 30.29
C LEU A 22 -1.33 38.19 30.14
N MET A 23 -1.82 36.95 30.15
CA MET A 23 -1.09 35.86 29.53
C MET A 23 -0.90 36.27 28.08
N VAL A 24 0.28 36.79 27.77
CA VAL A 24 0.79 36.86 26.42
C VAL A 24 0.87 35.40 25.98
N MET A 25 -0.21 34.92 25.36
CA MET A 25 -0.18 33.69 24.59
C MET A 25 1.01 33.87 23.63
N PRO A 26 1.98 32.94 23.61
CA PRO A 26 3.02 33.00 22.59
C PRO A 26 2.30 33.09 21.24
N PRO A 27 2.78 33.93 20.31
CA PRO A 27 2.16 34.03 19.00
C PRO A 27 2.00 32.61 18.46
N THR A 28 0.76 32.25 18.11
CA THR A 28 0.49 31.03 17.39
C THR A 28 1.39 31.09 16.15
N GLN A 29 2.42 30.26 16.15
CA GLN A 29 3.42 30.25 15.08
C GLN A 29 2.64 30.08 13.77
N ALA A 30 2.68 31.11 12.94
CA ALA A 30 1.96 31.09 11.69
C ALA A 30 2.64 30.04 10.82
N ARG A 31 1.83 29.24 10.12
CA ARG A 31 2.35 28.24 9.19
C ARG A 31 1.44 28.20 8.00
N SER A 32 2.02 27.83 6.87
CA SER A 32 1.29 27.73 5.61
C SER A 32 1.29 26.30 5.10
N LEU A 33 0.13 25.76 4.79
CA LEU A 33 0.03 24.49 4.06
C LEU A 33 0.53 24.72 2.64
N ARG A 34 1.50 23.90 2.22
CA ARG A 34 2.15 24.03 0.91
C ARG A 34 1.78 22.92 -0.05
N PHE A 35 1.54 21.72 0.45
CA PHE A 35 1.28 20.55 -0.38
C PHE A 35 0.53 19.46 0.37
N VAL A 36 -0.32 18.72 -0.35
CA VAL A 36 -1.11 17.61 0.19
C VAL A 36 -0.97 16.40 -0.72
N THR A 37 -0.70 15.23 -0.13
CA THR A 37 -0.88 13.93 -0.81
C THR A 37 -1.97 13.13 -0.12
N LEU A 38 -2.95 12.70 -0.89
CA LEU A 38 -4.03 11.82 -0.44
C LEU A 38 -3.83 10.43 -1.03
N LEU A 39 -3.96 9.39 -0.22
CA LEU A 39 -4.09 8.00 -0.66
C LEU A 39 -5.37 7.45 -0.06
N TYR A 40 -6.30 7.00 -0.88
CA TYR A 40 -7.53 6.39 -0.39
C TYR A 40 -7.85 5.04 -1.03
N ARG A 41 -8.53 4.21 -0.25
CA ARG A 41 -9.22 3.01 -0.72
C ARG A 41 -10.46 3.44 -1.50
N HIS A 42 -10.81 2.69 -2.55
CA HIS A 42 -12.11 2.80 -3.19
C HIS A 42 -13.30 2.66 -2.21
N GLY A 43 -14.48 3.04 -2.66
CA GLY A 43 -15.72 2.92 -1.89
C GLY A 43 -16.24 1.49 -1.83
N ASP A 44 -17.41 1.34 -1.20
CA ASP A 44 -18.16 0.10 -1.17
C ASP A 44 -18.38 -0.51 -2.56
N ARG A 45 -18.29 -1.84 -2.63
CA ARG A 45 -18.27 -2.62 -3.87
C ARG A 45 -18.92 -3.99 -3.69
N SER A 46 -19.26 -4.62 -4.81
CA SER A 46 -19.56 -6.05 -4.85
C SER A 46 -18.30 -6.90 -4.52
N PRO A 47 -18.47 -8.19 -4.15
CA PRO A 47 -17.37 -9.14 -3.97
C PRO A 47 -16.48 -9.15 -5.22
N VAL A 48 -15.16 -9.29 -5.06
CA VAL A 48 -14.27 -9.43 -6.25
C VAL A 48 -14.39 -10.78 -6.95
N LYS A 49 -14.91 -11.77 -6.24
CA LYS A 49 -15.26 -13.13 -6.69
C LYS A 49 -16.05 -13.82 -5.56
N THR A 50 -16.51 -15.04 -5.79
CA THR A 50 -17.14 -15.88 -4.76
C THR A 50 -16.53 -17.29 -4.69
N TYR A 51 -17.01 -18.10 -3.74
CA TYR A 51 -16.63 -19.50 -3.54
C TYR A 51 -17.66 -20.48 -4.14
N PRO A 52 -17.27 -21.71 -4.52
CA PRO A 52 -18.12 -22.62 -5.30
C PRO A 52 -19.51 -22.94 -4.74
N LYS A 53 -19.67 -22.96 -3.42
CA LYS A 53 -20.95 -23.27 -2.73
C LYS A 53 -21.75 -22.05 -2.32
N ASP A 54 -21.33 -20.85 -2.68
CA ASP A 54 -22.07 -19.63 -2.38
C ASP A 54 -23.40 -19.61 -3.16
N PRO A 55 -24.56 -19.40 -2.51
CA PRO A 55 -25.80 -19.19 -3.25
C PRO A 55 -25.81 -17.90 -4.08
N HIS A 56 -25.03 -16.88 -3.71
CA HIS A 56 -25.08 -15.53 -4.29
C HIS A 56 -24.08 -15.32 -5.43
N GLN A 57 -24.42 -15.81 -6.62
CA GLN A 57 -23.56 -15.71 -7.80
C GLN A 57 -23.55 -14.30 -8.42
N GLU A 58 -22.71 -14.11 -9.45
CA GLU A 58 -22.44 -12.81 -10.06
C GLU A 58 -23.70 -12.10 -10.55
N GLU A 59 -24.70 -12.85 -11.00
CA GLU A 59 -25.96 -12.33 -11.55
C GLU A 59 -26.82 -11.59 -10.52
N GLU A 60 -26.63 -11.84 -9.22
CA GLU A 60 -27.32 -11.10 -8.16
C GLU A 60 -26.74 -9.69 -7.95
N TRP A 61 -25.52 -9.45 -8.43
CA TRP A 61 -24.85 -8.17 -8.33
C TRP A 61 -25.17 -7.31 -9.55
N PRO A 62 -25.81 -6.14 -9.41
CA PRO A 62 -26.31 -5.36 -10.55
C PRO A 62 -25.28 -4.96 -11.61
N GLN A 63 -24.00 -4.94 -11.26
CA GLN A 63 -22.88 -4.64 -12.15
C GLN A 63 -21.89 -5.81 -12.28
N GLY A 64 -22.19 -6.97 -11.67
CA GLY A 64 -21.25 -8.09 -11.54
C GLY A 64 -20.22 -7.88 -10.42
N PHE A 65 -19.19 -8.71 -10.40
CA PHE A 65 -18.19 -8.74 -9.33
C PHE A 65 -17.14 -7.63 -9.44
N GLY A 66 -16.67 -7.18 -8.28
CA GLY A 66 -15.57 -6.22 -8.12
C GLY A 66 -15.91 -4.78 -8.50
N GLN A 67 -17.20 -4.47 -8.68
CA GLN A 67 -17.71 -3.19 -9.17
C GLN A 67 -18.16 -2.27 -8.04
N LEU A 68 -17.93 -0.96 -8.22
CA LEU A 68 -18.31 0.07 -7.25
C LEU A 68 -19.82 0.19 -7.17
N THR A 69 -20.38 0.21 -5.97
CA THR A 69 -21.82 0.32 -5.76
C THR A 69 -22.24 1.80 -5.69
N LYS A 70 -23.56 2.05 -5.65
CA LYS A 70 -24.10 3.39 -5.40
C LYS A 70 -23.67 3.94 -4.04
N GLU A 71 -23.58 3.07 -3.03
CA GLU A 71 -23.08 3.42 -1.71
C GLU A 71 -21.60 3.83 -1.79
N GLY A 72 -20.78 3.08 -2.53
CA GLY A 72 -19.37 3.43 -2.74
C GLY A 72 -19.16 4.76 -3.44
N MET A 73 -20.01 5.09 -4.42
CA MET A 73 -20.02 6.42 -5.06
C MET A 73 -20.35 7.52 -4.04
N LEU A 74 -21.38 7.32 -3.21
CA LEU A 74 -21.79 8.29 -2.19
C LEU A 74 -20.66 8.49 -1.15
N GLN A 75 -20.06 7.42 -0.66
CA GLN A 75 -18.93 7.49 0.28
C GLN A 75 -17.77 8.33 -0.25
N HIS A 76 -17.41 8.17 -1.53
CA HIS A 76 -16.35 8.96 -2.13
C HIS A 76 -16.76 10.42 -2.36
N TRP A 77 -18.00 10.66 -2.78
CA TRP A 77 -18.52 12.02 -2.89
C TRP A 77 -18.50 12.75 -1.54
N GLU A 78 -18.92 12.08 -0.45
CA GLU A 78 -18.85 12.61 0.91
C GLU A 78 -17.42 12.84 1.39
N LEU A 79 -16.50 11.92 1.08
CA LEU A 79 -15.07 12.13 1.33
C LEU A 79 -14.58 13.38 0.57
N GLY A 80 -15.00 13.58 -0.68
CA GLY A 80 -14.69 14.75 -1.48
C GLY A 80 -15.17 16.04 -0.82
N GLN A 81 -16.40 16.06 -0.30
CA GLN A 81 -16.95 17.19 0.45
C GLN A 81 -16.17 17.47 1.74
N ALA A 82 -15.79 16.42 2.48
CA ALA A 82 -14.99 16.56 3.69
C ALA A 82 -13.59 17.13 3.39
N LEU A 83 -12.96 16.69 2.32
CA LEU A 83 -11.66 17.22 1.85
C LEU A 83 -11.80 18.67 1.36
N ARG A 84 -12.91 19.00 0.68
CA ARG A 84 -13.22 20.37 0.26
C ARG A 84 -13.31 21.31 1.46
N GLN A 85 -13.97 20.87 2.53
CA GLN A 85 -14.06 21.63 3.77
C GLN A 85 -12.70 21.76 4.45
N ARG A 86 -11.93 20.65 4.55
CA ARG A 86 -10.60 20.63 5.18
C ARG A 86 -9.61 21.57 4.50
N TYR A 87 -9.62 21.59 3.16
CA TYR A 87 -8.70 22.38 2.36
C TYR A 87 -9.29 23.68 1.84
N HIS A 88 -10.36 24.16 2.48
CA HIS A 88 -10.90 25.49 2.23
C HIS A 88 -9.82 26.55 2.48
N GLY A 89 -9.64 27.47 1.53
CA GLY A 89 -8.60 28.49 1.57
C GLY A 89 -7.22 28.03 1.08
N PHE A 90 -6.94 26.73 1.03
CA PHE A 90 -5.73 26.18 0.40
C PHE A 90 -5.93 25.91 -1.10
N LEU A 91 -7.01 25.21 -1.43
CA LEU A 91 -7.43 24.93 -2.81
C LEU A 91 -8.39 26.00 -3.32
N ASN A 92 -8.28 26.35 -4.60
CA ASN A 92 -9.24 27.25 -5.23
C ASN A 92 -10.67 26.66 -5.18
N ALA A 93 -11.69 27.52 -5.25
CA ALA A 93 -13.08 27.05 -5.31
C ALA A 93 -13.39 26.30 -6.60
N SER A 94 -12.92 26.86 -7.71
CA SER A 94 -12.99 26.26 -9.02
C SER A 94 -11.78 25.34 -9.24
N TYR A 95 -11.97 24.24 -9.96
CA TYR A 95 -10.86 23.33 -10.32
C TYR A 95 -9.81 24.06 -11.16
N ARG A 96 -8.52 23.84 -10.86
CA ARG A 96 -7.41 24.35 -11.67
C ARG A 96 -6.44 23.21 -11.98
N ARG A 97 -6.21 22.95 -13.27
CA ARG A 97 -5.35 21.83 -13.71
C ARG A 97 -3.90 21.90 -13.21
N GLN A 98 -3.42 23.10 -12.87
CA GLN A 98 -2.07 23.29 -12.31
C GLN A 98 -2.01 23.03 -10.80
N GLU A 99 -3.15 22.98 -10.10
CA GLU A 99 -3.21 22.80 -8.64
C GLU A 99 -3.50 21.35 -8.23
N VAL A 100 -4.02 20.52 -9.12
CA VAL A 100 -4.49 19.16 -8.78
C VAL A 100 -4.03 18.14 -9.82
N TYR A 101 -3.51 17.01 -9.35
CA TYR A 101 -3.26 15.83 -10.16
C TYR A 101 -3.77 14.58 -9.45
N VAL A 102 -4.42 13.69 -10.22
CA VAL A 102 -5.06 12.48 -9.71
C VAL A 102 -4.57 11.27 -10.49
N ARG A 103 -4.11 10.25 -9.77
CA ARG A 103 -3.77 8.93 -10.32
C ARG A 103 -4.60 7.86 -9.64
N SER A 104 -5.13 6.92 -10.42
CA SER A 104 -5.81 5.73 -9.95
C SER A 104 -5.08 4.47 -10.42
N THR A 105 -5.25 3.36 -9.71
CA THR A 105 -5.05 2.04 -10.33
C THR A 105 -6.10 1.82 -11.44
N ASP A 106 -5.78 0.94 -12.38
CA ASP A 106 -6.62 0.63 -13.55
C ASP A 106 -7.70 -0.43 -13.23
N PHE A 107 -8.54 -0.13 -12.24
CA PHE A 107 -9.76 -0.86 -11.93
C PHE A 107 -10.95 0.10 -11.97
N ASP A 108 -12.09 -0.32 -12.52
CA ASP A 108 -13.30 0.49 -12.59
C ASP A 108 -13.65 1.11 -11.23
N ARG A 109 -13.62 0.29 -10.18
CA ARG A 109 -13.95 0.74 -8.81
C ARG A 109 -13.04 1.85 -8.28
N THR A 110 -11.76 1.89 -8.63
CA THR A 110 -10.84 2.95 -8.18
C THR A 110 -10.94 4.19 -9.06
N LEU A 111 -11.12 4.03 -10.37
CA LEU A 111 -11.37 5.13 -11.29
C LEU A 111 -12.67 5.86 -10.94
N MET A 112 -13.78 5.13 -10.81
CA MET A 112 -15.09 5.68 -10.45
C MET A 112 -15.10 6.30 -9.05
N SER A 113 -14.34 5.73 -8.10
CA SER A 113 -14.16 6.33 -6.77
C SER A 113 -13.47 7.69 -6.84
N ALA A 114 -12.45 7.83 -7.71
CA ALA A 114 -11.77 9.09 -7.91
C ALA A 114 -12.69 10.13 -8.54
N GLU A 115 -13.49 9.74 -9.55
CA GLU A 115 -14.46 10.61 -10.20
C GLU A 115 -15.55 11.09 -9.23
N ALA A 116 -16.12 10.18 -8.44
CA ALA A 116 -17.12 10.51 -7.42
C ALA A 116 -16.54 11.44 -6.34
N ASN A 117 -15.29 11.20 -5.92
CA ASN A 117 -14.58 12.07 -4.99
C ASN A 117 -14.37 13.47 -5.54
N LEU A 118 -13.93 13.57 -6.80
CA LEU A 118 -13.73 14.84 -7.49
C LEU A 118 -15.04 15.61 -7.69
N ALA A 119 -16.15 14.91 -7.91
CA ALA A 119 -17.48 15.53 -7.96
C ALA A 119 -17.89 16.18 -6.62
N GLY A 120 -17.49 15.59 -5.49
CA GLY A 120 -17.67 16.18 -4.17
C GLY A 120 -16.66 17.30 -3.85
N LEU A 121 -15.43 17.16 -4.34
CA LEU A 121 -14.33 18.10 -4.07
C LEU A 121 -14.41 19.39 -4.90
N PHE A 122 -14.85 19.31 -6.17
CA PHE A 122 -14.89 20.43 -7.12
C PHE A 122 -16.24 20.55 -7.84
N PRO A 123 -17.36 20.76 -7.12
CA PRO A 123 -18.63 21.07 -7.77
C PRO A 123 -18.49 22.35 -8.63
N PRO A 124 -18.92 22.34 -9.90
CA PRO A 124 -18.71 23.46 -10.80
C PRO A 124 -19.56 24.68 -10.43
N ASP A 125 -18.90 25.83 -10.39
CA ASP A 125 -19.50 27.15 -10.19
C ASP A 125 -19.20 28.09 -11.37
N GLY A 126 -20.00 29.16 -11.47
CA GLY A 126 -19.79 30.23 -12.45
C GLY A 126 -19.51 29.73 -13.88
N THR A 127 -18.33 30.07 -14.39
CA THR A 127 -17.90 29.75 -15.76
C THR A 127 -17.47 28.30 -15.98
N GLN A 128 -17.21 27.52 -14.91
CA GLN A 128 -16.89 26.09 -15.03
C GLN A 128 -18.15 25.22 -15.20
N ARG A 129 -19.33 25.79 -14.97
CA ARG A 129 -20.59 25.11 -15.23
C ARG A 129 -20.89 25.14 -16.72
N PHE A 130 -20.55 24.05 -17.42
CA PHE A 130 -20.79 23.91 -18.87
C PHE A 130 -22.27 23.63 -19.21
N ASN A 131 -23.06 23.15 -18.24
CA ASN A 131 -24.50 22.91 -18.39
C ASN A 131 -25.23 23.27 -17.07
N PRO A 132 -26.30 24.10 -17.10
CA PRO A 132 -27.00 24.53 -15.90
C PRO A 132 -27.66 23.40 -15.10
N ASN A 133 -27.98 22.27 -15.74
CA ASN A 133 -28.65 21.12 -15.14
C ASN A 133 -27.68 20.06 -14.61
N ILE A 134 -26.36 20.25 -14.80
CA ILE A 134 -25.33 19.30 -14.39
C ILE A 134 -24.39 19.97 -13.38
N SER A 135 -24.46 19.52 -12.13
CA SER A 135 -23.58 19.98 -11.04
C SER A 135 -22.28 19.17 -10.96
N TRP A 136 -21.74 18.79 -12.11
CA TRP A 136 -20.51 17.99 -12.27
C TRP A 136 -19.66 18.60 -13.39
N GLN A 137 -18.34 18.44 -13.30
CA GLN A 137 -17.41 18.80 -14.36
C GLN A 137 -16.37 17.70 -14.58
N PRO A 138 -15.90 17.49 -15.81
CA PRO A 138 -14.85 16.51 -16.08
C PRO A 138 -13.52 16.97 -15.48
N ILE A 139 -12.92 16.13 -14.66
CA ILE A 139 -11.57 16.30 -14.12
C ILE A 139 -10.77 15.03 -14.45
N PRO A 140 -9.58 15.15 -15.06
CA PRO A 140 -8.83 13.99 -15.52
C PRO A 140 -8.34 13.13 -14.35
N VAL A 141 -8.60 11.82 -14.45
CA VAL A 141 -8.04 10.77 -13.59
C VAL A 141 -7.05 9.97 -14.43
N HIS A 142 -5.78 10.03 -14.08
CA HIS A 142 -4.73 9.34 -14.81
C HIS A 142 -4.57 7.90 -14.29
N THR A 143 -4.20 6.97 -15.18
CA THR A 143 -3.89 5.60 -14.78
C THR A 143 -2.78 5.02 -15.64
N VAL A 144 -2.32 3.82 -15.28
CA VAL A 144 -1.40 2.99 -16.05
C VAL A 144 -1.93 1.56 -16.06
N PRO A 145 -1.68 0.77 -17.11
CA PRO A 145 -2.17 -0.61 -17.18
C PRO A 145 -1.79 -1.44 -15.95
N LEU A 146 -2.68 -2.36 -15.53
CA LEU A 146 -2.50 -3.19 -14.32
C LEU A 146 -1.21 -4.01 -14.28
N THR A 147 -0.64 -4.39 -15.42
CA THR A 147 0.61 -5.14 -15.55
C THR A 147 1.86 -4.27 -15.39
N GLU A 148 1.69 -2.95 -15.56
CA GLU A 148 2.73 -1.93 -15.52
C GLU A 148 2.67 -1.07 -14.24
N ASP A 149 1.60 -1.17 -13.44
CA ASP A 149 1.52 -0.42 -12.19
C ASP A 149 2.56 -0.94 -11.18
N ARG A 150 3.57 -0.11 -10.93
CA ARG A 150 4.64 -0.33 -9.95
C ARG A 150 4.53 0.59 -8.72
N LEU A 151 3.39 1.26 -8.53
CA LEU A 151 3.24 2.29 -7.50
C LEU A 151 2.03 2.10 -6.57
N LEU A 152 0.85 1.77 -7.12
CA LEU A 152 -0.40 1.74 -6.32
C LEU A 152 -1.05 0.35 -6.21
N LYS A 153 -0.62 -0.63 -7.01
CA LYS A 153 -1.15 -1.99 -6.99
C LYS A 153 -0.24 -2.91 -6.16
N PHE A 154 -0.65 -3.22 -4.93
CA PHE A 154 0.10 -4.09 -4.03
C PHE A 154 -0.57 -5.47 -3.86
N PRO A 155 0.22 -6.54 -3.64
CA PRO A 155 1.68 -6.56 -3.61
C PRO A 155 2.32 -6.37 -5.01
N LEU A 156 3.52 -5.78 -5.03
CA LEU A 156 4.35 -5.63 -6.22
C LEU A 156 5.00 -6.97 -6.58
N GLY A 157 5.00 -7.29 -7.87
CA GLY A 157 5.66 -8.47 -8.42
C GLY A 157 5.86 -8.37 -9.94
N PRO A 158 6.65 -9.28 -10.53
CA PRO A 158 7.40 -10.35 -9.85
C PRO A 158 8.59 -9.82 -9.03
N CYS A 159 8.85 -10.41 -7.86
CA CYS A 159 9.96 -10.03 -6.98
C CYS A 159 10.45 -11.26 -6.17
N PRO A 160 11.45 -12.00 -6.66
CA PRO A 160 11.94 -13.24 -6.02
C PRO A 160 12.33 -13.08 -4.54
N ARG A 161 12.99 -11.97 -4.17
CA ARG A 161 13.34 -11.71 -2.77
C ARG A 161 12.10 -11.55 -1.88
N TYR A 162 11.04 -10.92 -2.37
CA TYR A 162 9.78 -10.80 -1.62
C TYR A 162 9.08 -12.16 -1.45
N GLU A 163 9.09 -13.00 -2.49
CA GLU A 163 8.60 -14.38 -2.40
C GLU A 163 9.39 -15.21 -1.38
N GLN A 164 10.72 -15.07 -1.35
CA GLN A 164 11.56 -15.68 -0.32
C GLN A 164 11.16 -15.21 1.08
N LEU A 165 10.98 -13.90 1.31
CA LEU A 165 10.56 -13.36 2.60
C LEU A 165 9.18 -13.88 3.03
N GLN A 166 8.25 -14.07 2.10
CA GLN A 166 6.96 -14.71 2.39
C GLN A 166 7.14 -16.18 2.81
N ASN A 167 8.01 -16.93 2.13
CA ASN A 167 8.34 -18.31 2.53
C ASN A 167 8.98 -18.38 3.92
N GLU A 168 9.91 -17.48 4.22
CA GLU A 168 10.51 -17.36 5.56
C GLU A 168 9.47 -16.99 6.61
N THR A 169 8.51 -16.11 6.27
CA THR A 169 7.39 -15.75 7.16
C THR A 169 6.57 -16.97 7.55
N ARG A 170 6.29 -17.87 6.59
CA ARG A 170 5.57 -19.12 6.88
C ARG A 170 6.29 -19.99 7.89
N GLN A 171 7.62 -19.90 8.00
CA GLN A 171 8.41 -20.68 8.97
C GLN A 171 8.47 -20.06 10.36
N THR A 172 7.95 -18.84 10.55
CA THR A 172 7.95 -18.19 11.86
C THR A 172 6.98 -18.85 12.83
N ALA A 173 7.31 -18.84 14.12
CA ALA A 173 6.44 -19.36 15.17
C ALA A 173 5.07 -18.65 15.19
N GLU A 174 5.02 -17.35 14.89
CA GLU A 174 3.77 -16.59 14.83
C GLU A 174 2.83 -17.12 13.74
N TYR A 175 3.35 -17.39 12.53
CA TYR A 175 2.55 -17.95 11.44
C TYR A 175 2.13 -19.40 11.73
N GLN A 176 3.06 -20.24 12.19
CA GLN A 176 2.78 -21.64 12.51
C GLN A 176 1.72 -21.75 13.61
N ASN A 177 1.83 -20.95 14.67
CA ASN A 177 0.84 -20.93 15.75
C ASN A 177 -0.55 -20.48 15.27
N GLU A 178 -0.64 -19.42 14.45
CA GLU A 178 -1.93 -18.99 13.89
C GLU A 178 -2.52 -20.08 12.99
N SER A 179 -1.68 -20.78 12.22
CA SER A 179 -2.11 -21.88 11.35
C SER A 179 -2.67 -23.05 12.18
N ASP A 180 -1.92 -23.50 13.19
CA ASP A 180 -2.31 -24.63 14.03
C ASP A 180 -3.59 -24.34 14.83
N GLN A 181 -3.70 -23.14 15.41
CA GLN A 181 -4.88 -22.72 16.16
C GLN A 181 -6.14 -22.62 15.30
N ASN A 182 -5.99 -22.39 14.00
CA ASN A 182 -7.09 -22.21 13.06
C ASN A 182 -7.28 -23.39 12.09
N ALA A 183 -6.49 -24.46 12.18
CA ALA A 183 -6.53 -25.58 11.24
C ALA A 183 -7.92 -26.21 11.12
N GLN A 184 -8.57 -26.51 12.25
CA GLN A 184 -9.93 -27.08 12.25
C GLN A 184 -10.98 -26.09 11.70
N PHE A 185 -10.80 -24.80 11.99
CA PHE A 185 -11.70 -23.76 11.50
C PHE A 185 -11.57 -23.59 9.98
N LEU A 186 -10.34 -23.53 9.45
CA LEU A 186 -10.08 -23.46 8.02
C LEU A 186 -10.60 -24.70 7.29
N ALA A 187 -10.46 -25.90 7.87
CA ALA A 187 -11.02 -27.14 7.31
C ALA A 187 -12.55 -27.10 7.25
N MET A 188 -13.21 -26.58 8.29
CA MET A 188 -14.66 -26.37 8.29
C MET A 188 -15.07 -25.39 7.18
N VAL A 189 -14.43 -24.22 7.10
CA VAL A 189 -14.74 -23.20 6.09
C VAL A 189 -14.47 -23.75 4.68
N ALA A 190 -13.39 -24.50 4.47
CA ALA A 190 -13.10 -25.16 3.19
C ALA A 190 -14.23 -26.12 2.77
N ASN A 191 -14.73 -26.93 3.70
CA ASN A 191 -15.85 -27.84 3.45
C ASN A 191 -17.14 -27.08 3.11
N GLU A 192 -17.47 -26.03 3.88
CA GLU A 192 -18.69 -25.23 3.67
C GLU A 192 -18.65 -24.40 2.37
N THR A 193 -17.46 -23.94 1.97
CA THR A 193 -17.26 -23.12 0.77
C THR A 193 -17.02 -23.95 -0.50
N GLY A 194 -16.56 -25.20 -0.35
CA GLY A 194 -16.14 -26.06 -1.46
C GLY A 194 -14.75 -25.72 -2.01
N LEU A 195 -13.95 -24.94 -1.28
CA LEU A 195 -12.57 -24.61 -1.66
C LEU A 195 -11.62 -25.74 -1.27
N ALA A 196 -10.78 -26.18 -2.21
CA ALA A 196 -9.84 -27.29 -1.99
C ALA A 196 -8.61 -26.90 -1.15
N ASP A 197 -8.15 -25.65 -1.26
CA ASP A 197 -6.93 -25.17 -0.59
C ASP A 197 -7.18 -23.79 0.05
N LEU A 198 -7.78 -23.82 1.24
CA LEU A 198 -8.04 -22.64 2.05
C LEU A 198 -6.93 -22.47 3.10
N THR A 199 -6.17 -21.39 2.98
CA THR A 199 -5.03 -21.08 3.85
C THR A 199 -5.26 -19.76 4.58
N LEU A 200 -4.39 -19.42 5.54
CA LEU A 200 -4.38 -18.10 6.17
C LEU A 200 -4.22 -16.95 5.16
N GLU A 201 -3.66 -17.23 3.98
CA GLU A 201 -3.40 -16.24 2.94
C GLU A 201 -4.56 -16.11 1.95
N THR A 202 -5.43 -17.12 1.84
CA THR A 202 -6.55 -17.13 0.89
C THR A 202 -7.91 -16.99 1.57
N VAL A 203 -7.99 -17.14 2.89
CA VAL A 203 -9.24 -17.02 3.68
C VAL A 203 -9.90 -15.64 3.59
N TRP A 204 -9.13 -14.58 3.31
CA TRP A 204 -9.70 -13.25 3.09
C TRP A 204 -10.72 -13.23 1.94
N ASN A 205 -10.59 -14.10 0.94
CA ASN A 205 -11.55 -14.16 -0.17
C ASN A 205 -12.95 -14.53 0.35
N VAL A 206 -13.02 -15.50 1.26
CA VAL A 206 -14.29 -15.93 1.87
C VAL A 206 -14.87 -14.82 2.74
N TYR A 207 -14.03 -14.16 3.53
CA TYR A 207 -14.45 -13.01 4.33
C TYR A 207 -14.99 -11.87 3.46
N ASP A 208 -14.29 -11.50 2.38
CA ASP A 208 -14.68 -10.41 1.48
C ASP A 208 -16.06 -10.64 0.86
N THR A 209 -16.29 -11.85 0.35
CA THR A 209 -17.57 -12.29 -0.21
C THR A 209 -18.71 -12.13 0.79
N LEU A 210 -18.61 -12.79 1.96
CA LEU A 210 -19.63 -12.74 2.99
C LEU A 210 -19.82 -11.33 3.57
N PHE A 211 -18.75 -10.55 3.69
CA PHE A 211 -18.81 -9.18 4.17
C PHE A 211 -19.61 -8.29 3.21
N CYS A 212 -19.36 -8.42 1.90
CA CYS A 212 -20.10 -7.66 0.89
C CYS A 212 -21.58 -8.08 0.88
N GLU A 213 -21.89 -9.38 0.88
CA GLU A 213 -23.26 -9.90 0.96
C GLU A 213 -24.00 -9.36 2.18
N GLN A 214 -23.39 -9.47 3.37
CA GLN A 214 -23.95 -8.98 4.61
C GLN A 214 -24.22 -7.47 4.56
N THR A 215 -23.27 -6.70 4.02
CA THR A 215 -23.38 -5.24 3.88
C THR A 215 -24.54 -4.85 2.96
N HIS A 216 -24.86 -5.69 1.98
CA HIS A 216 -25.95 -5.49 1.03
C HIS A 216 -27.27 -6.18 1.44
N GLY A 217 -27.33 -6.73 2.65
CA GLY A 217 -28.54 -7.35 3.21
C GLY A 217 -28.89 -8.71 2.60
N LEU A 218 -27.94 -9.37 1.93
CA LEU A 218 -28.11 -10.74 1.46
C LEU A 218 -28.03 -11.73 2.64
N LEU A 219 -28.74 -12.84 2.50
CA LEU A 219 -28.82 -13.85 3.55
C LEU A 219 -27.57 -14.73 3.54
N LEU A 220 -26.72 -14.55 4.54
CA LEU A 220 -25.56 -15.42 4.69
C LEU A 220 -25.96 -16.88 4.95
N PRO A 221 -25.17 -17.85 4.48
CA PRO A 221 -25.41 -19.26 4.77
C PRO A 221 -25.29 -19.54 6.29
N PRO A 222 -25.99 -20.56 6.83
CA PRO A 222 -26.08 -20.78 8.28
C PRO A 222 -24.73 -20.95 9.02
N TRP A 223 -23.69 -21.43 8.33
CA TRP A 223 -22.36 -21.60 8.90
C TRP A 223 -21.62 -20.25 9.13
N ALA A 224 -21.99 -19.20 8.39
CA ALA A 224 -21.44 -17.85 8.47
C ALA A 224 -22.09 -17.05 9.62
N SER A 225 -22.08 -17.65 10.82
CA SER A 225 -22.55 -17.00 12.05
C SER A 225 -21.73 -15.73 12.39
N PRO A 226 -22.23 -14.84 13.27
CA PRO A 226 -21.45 -13.69 13.72
C PRO A 226 -20.06 -14.04 14.28
N GLN A 227 -19.93 -15.16 14.98
CA GLN A 227 -18.66 -15.67 15.51
C GLN A 227 -17.74 -16.14 14.39
N THR A 228 -18.28 -16.83 13.38
CA THR A 228 -17.54 -17.21 12.17
C THR A 228 -17.03 -15.98 11.45
N MET A 229 -17.88 -14.96 11.24
CA MET A 229 -17.52 -13.71 10.58
C MET A 229 -16.44 -12.94 11.34
N GLN A 230 -16.51 -12.90 12.68
CA GLN A 230 -15.47 -12.28 13.49
C GLN A 230 -14.14 -13.01 13.33
N ARG A 231 -14.14 -14.35 13.33
CA ARG A 231 -12.92 -15.15 13.15
C ARG A 231 -12.35 -15.00 11.74
N LEU A 232 -13.19 -15.00 10.71
CA LEU A 232 -12.78 -14.71 9.32
C LEU A 232 -12.16 -13.31 9.20
N SER A 233 -12.75 -12.29 9.86
CA SER A 233 -12.19 -10.95 9.90
C SER A 233 -10.80 -10.94 10.52
N HIS A 234 -10.61 -11.62 11.65
CA HIS A 234 -9.29 -11.74 12.29
C HIS A 234 -8.25 -12.34 11.35
N LEU A 235 -8.58 -13.45 10.67
CA LEU A 235 -7.63 -14.11 9.76
C LEU A 235 -7.34 -13.27 8.51
N LYS A 236 -8.33 -12.52 8.02
CA LYS A 236 -8.09 -11.54 6.94
C LYS A 236 -7.15 -10.42 7.41
N ASP A 237 -7.28 -9.90 8.62
CA ASP A 237 -6.33 -8.92 9.17
C ASP A 237 -4.94 -9.51 9.37
N PHE A 238 -4.87 -10.78 9.81
CA PHE A 238 -3.62 -11.54 9.86
C PHE A 238 -2.95 -11.65 8.47
N SER A 239 -3.72 -11.90 7.40
CA SER A 239 -3.19 -11.99 6.03
C SER A 239 -2.50 -10.70 5.58
N PHE A 240 -2.99 -9.52 6.00
CA PHE A 240 -2.33 -8.25 5.74
C PHE A 240 -0.98 -8.14 6.45
N ARG A 241 -0.89 -8.58 7.71
CA ARG A 241 0.37 -8.63 8.46
C ARG A 241 1.33 -9.64 7.85
N PHE A 242 0.84 -10.78 7.37
CA PHE A 242 1.64 -11.74 6.62
C PHE A 242 2.28 -11.09 5.38
N LEU A 243 1.51 -10.35 4.59
CA LEU A 243 2.00 -9.73 3.35
C LEU A 243 3.11 -8.70 3.60
N PHE A 244 3.01 -7.89 4.66
CA PHE A 244 3.87 -6.71 4.80
C PHE A 244 4.71 -6.66 6.08
N GLY A 245 4.49 -7.56 7.04
CA GLY A 245 5.18 -7.61 8.33
C GLY A 245 5.47 -9.04 8.79
N ILE A 246 5.26 -9.31 10.09
CA ILE A 246 5.59 -10.55 10.84
C ILE A 246 7.10 -10.86 10.84
N HIS A 247 7.67 -11.08 9.67
CA HIS A 247 9.09 -11.35 9.45
C HIS A 247 9.69 -10.29 8.55
N GLU A 248 10.84 -9.74 8.97
CA GLU A 248 11.63 -8.80 8.17
C GLU A 248 10.79 -7.65 7.57
N GLN A 249 9.93 -7.03 8.39
CA GLN A 249 9.00 -5.96 7.97
C GLN A 249 9.72 -4.84 7.21
N ALA A 250 10.91 -4.42 7.65
CA ALA A 250 11.67 -3.39 6.96
C ALA A 250 12.11 -3.84 5.56
N ALA A 251 12.58 -5.08 5.40
CA ALA A 251 12.95 -5.62 4.09
C ALA A 251 11.73 -5.76 3.17
N LYS A 252 10.59 -6.25 3.69
CA LYS A 252 9.32 -6.29 2.94
C LYS A 252 8.86 -4.89 2.55
N ALA A 253 8.97 -3.92 3.45
CA ALA A 253 8.61 -2.53 3.18
C ALA A 253 9.40 -1.97 1.99
N ARG A 254 10.74 -2.17 1.96
CA ARG A 254 11.59 -1.73 0.83
C ARG A 254 11.09 -2.25 -0.52
N LEU A 255 10.62 -3.50 -0.56
CA LEU A 255 10.13 -4.17 -1.77
C LEU A 255 8.65 -3.89 -2.06
N GLN A 256 7.91 -3.30 -1.12
CA GLN A 256 6.46 -3.08 -1.19
C GLN A 256 6.13 -1.62 -0.89
N GLY A 257 5.48 -1.31 0.24
CA GLY A 257 4.96 0.04 0.53
C GLY A 257 6.02 1.15 0.55
N GLY A 258 7.29 0.80 0.76
CA GLY A 258 8.46 1.65 0.63
C GLY A 258 8.63 2.26 -0.75
N VAL A 259 8.16 1.61 -1.81
CA VAL A 259 8.17 2.15 -3.18
C VAL A 259 7.23 3.36 -3.30
N LEU A 260 6.03 3.26 -2.74
CA LEU A 260 5.08 4.38 -2.68
C LEU A 260 5.60 5.48 -1.75
N LEU A 261 6.18 5.10 -0.60
CA LEU A 261 6.80 6.04 0.32
C LEU A 261 7.96 6.80 -0.34
N ALA A 262 8.76 6.16 -1.18
CA ALA A 262 9.82 6.81 -1.95
C ALA A 262 9.27 7.93 -2.84
N GLN A 263 8.16 7.66 -3.54
CA GLN A 263 7.50 8.67 -4.38
C GLN A 263 6.93 9.82 -3.53
N ILE A 264 6.35 9.53 -2.37
CA ILE A 264 5.84 10.56 -1.44
C ILE A 264 7.00 11.42 -0.92
N ARG A 265 8.10 10.82 -0.46
CA ARG A 265 9.32 11.53 -0.02
C ARG A 265 9.87 12.43 -1.13
N LYS A 266 9.95 11.92 -2.36
CA LYS A 266 10.37 12.70 -3.53
C LYS A 266 9.47 13.91 -3.74
N ASN A 267 8.15 13.73 -3.69
CA ASN A 267 7.19 14.81 -3.90
C ASN A 267 7.27 15.89 -2.81
N LEU A 268 7.38 15.48 -1.54
CA LEU A 268 7.55 16.40 -0.41
C LEU A 268 8.83 17.23 -0.56
N THR A 269 9.95 16.59 -0.93
CA THR A 269 11.22 17.27 -1.17
C THR A 269 11.15 18.25 -2.35
N LEU A 270 10.55 17.85 -3.47
CA LEU A 270 10.36 18.75 -4.62
C LEU A 270 9.51 19.95 -4.24
N MET A 271 8.43 19.77 -3.49
CA MET A 271 7.59 20.89 -3.05
C MET A 271 8.29 21.81 -2.06
N ALA A 272 9.13 21.27 -1.18
CA ALA A 272 9.91 22.06 -0.24
C ALA A 272 11.03 22.87 -0.91
N THR A 273 11.52 22.43 -2.08
CA THR A 273 12.71 23.00 -2.72
C THR A 273 12.41 23.82 -3.97
N THR A 274 11.61 23.29 -4.91
CA THR A 274 11.33 23.91 -6.20
C THR A 274 9.89 24.38 -6.36
N SER A 275 8.95 23.88 -5.53
CA SER A 275 7.51 24.17 -5.65
C SER A 275 6.93 23.82 -7.03
N GLU A 276 7.46 22.79 -7.69
CA GLU A 276 7.11 22.39 -9.07
C GLU A 276 5.95 21.39 -9.19
N LEU A 277 5.34 20.96 -8.08
CA LEU A 277 4.20 20.04 -8.12
C LEU A 277 2.87 20.76 -7.90
N PRO A 278 1.75 20.16 -8.36
CA PRO A 278 0.42 20.63 -7.99
C PRO A 278 0.24 20.65 -6.46
N LYS A 279 -0.57 21.57 -5.95
CA LYS A 279 -0.89 21.68 -4.52
C LYS A 279 -1.45 20.38 -3.92
N LEU A 280 -2.22 19.63 -4.70
CA LEU A 280 -2.87 18.40 -4.31
C LEU A 280 -2.49 17.26 -5.27
N LEU A 281 -1.92 16.19 -4.72
CA LEU A 281 -1.82 14.88 -5.38
C LEU A 281 -2.80 13.89 -4.75
N VAL A 282 -3.50 13.16 -5.59
CA VAL A 282 -4.47 12.15 -5.16
C VAL A 282 -4.13 10.79 -5.76
N TYR A 283 -4.08 9.77 -4.91
CA TYR A 283 -3.91 8.38 -5.26
C TYR A 283 -5.18 7.59 -4.89
N SER A 284 -5.91 7.12 -5.90
CA SER A 284 -7.06 6.22 -5.74
C SER A 284 -6.64 4.77 -5.90
N ALA A 285 -6.79 3.96 -4.85
CA ALA A 285 -6.22 2.63 -4.80
C ALA A 285 -7.02 1.67 -3.89
N HIS A 286 -6.31 0.76 -3.21
CA HIS A 286 -6.90 -0.37 -2.49
C HIS A 286 -6.56 -0.32 -0.99
N ASP A 287 -7.23 -1.17 -0.22
CA ASP A 287 -6.86 -1.47 1.16
C ASP A 287 -5.42 -2.00 1.25
N THR A 288 -5.03 -2.92 0.37
CA THR A 288 -3.64 -3.42 0.29
C THR A 288 -2.64 -2.28 0.13
N THR A 289 -2.97 -1.24 -0.65
CA THR A 289 -2.12 -0.05 -0.85
C THR A 289 -1.96 0.77 0.43
N LEU A 290 -3.06 1.00 1.15
CA LEU A 290 -3.03 1.69 2.45
C LEU A 290 -2.23 0.90 3.47
N VAL A 291 -2.47 -0.41 3.58
CA VAL A 291 -1.75 -1.28 4.52
C VAL A 291 -0.26 -1.32 4.18
N ALA A 292 0.12 -1.51 2.92
CA ALA A 292 1.52 -1.54 2.52
C ALA A 292 2.24 -0.25 2.93
N LEU A 293 1.65 0.92 2.64
CA LEU A 293 2.22 2.21 3.03
C LEU A 293 2.29 2.38 4.55
N GLN A 294 1.22 2.07 5.28
CA GLN A 294 1.16 2.24 6.73
C GLN A 294 2.09 1.28 7.47
N MET A 295 2.30 0.07 6.95
CA MET A 295 3.30 -0.89 7.46
C MET A 295 4.73 -0.42 7.20
N ALA A 296 4.99 0.19 6.04
CA ALA A 296 6.30 0.79 5.74
C ALA A 296 6.60 1.99 6.66
N LEU A 297 5.59 2.79 6.99
CA LEU A 297 5.69 3.91 7.94
C LEU A 297 5.65 3.48 9.42
N ASP A 298 5.36 2.21 9.69
CA ASP A 298 5.14 1.67 11.04
C ASP A 298 4.05 2.41 11.83
N VAL A 299 2.93 2.70 11.16
CA VAL A 299 1.73 3.38 11.72
C VAL A 299 0.44 2.60 11.47
N TYR A 300 0.53 1.36 10.98
CA TYR A 300 -0.64 0.51 10.75
C TYR A 300 -1.27 0.08 12.08
N ASN A 301 -2.60 0.18 12.17
CA ASN A 301 -3.34 -0.09 13.41
C ASN A 301 -3.75 -1.56 13.58
N GLY A 302 -3.36 -2.45 12.66
CA GLY A 302 -3.67 -3.87 12.70
C GLY A 302 -4.98 -4.28 12.02
N ALA A 303 -5.80 -3.35 11.54
CA ALA A 303 -7.11 -3.64 10.95
C ALA A 303 -7.25 -3.11 9.52
N GLN A 304 -7.94 -3.87 8.67
CA GLN A 304 -8.27 -3.46 7.30
C GLN A 304 -8.93 -2.09 7.29
N ALA A 305 -8.41 -1.23 6.43
CA ALA A 305 -8.92 0.10 6.23
C ALA A 305 -10.37 0.04 5.66
N PRO A 306 -11.38 0.67 6.29
CA PRO A 306 -12.74 0.70 5.77
C PRO A 306 -12.85 1.32 4.36
N TYR A 307 -13.97 1.11 3.67
CA TYR A 307 -14.22 1.75 2.39
C TYR A 307 -14.12 3.28 2.48
N ALA A 308 -13.62 3.91 1.42
CA ALA A 308 -13.34 5.35 1.34
C ALA A 308 -12.45 5.91 2.48
N SER A 309 -11.68 5.05 3.16
CA SER A 309 -10.66 5.50 4.09
C SER A 309 -9.50 6.19 3.37
N CYS A 310 -8.93 7.22 4.00
CA CYS A 310 -7.94 8.10 3.38
C CYS A 310 -6.76 8.35 4.32
N HIS A 311 -5.56 8.01 3.88
CA HIS A 311 -4.31 8.44 4.48
C HIS A 311 -3.90 9.78 3.85
N ILE A 312 -3.49 10.72 4.69
CA ILE A 312 -3.25 12.12 4.31
C ILE A 312 -1.83 12.50 4.75
N PHE A 313 -1.05 13.08 3.83
CA PHE A 313 0.18 13.80 4.14
C PHE A 313 -0.02 15.28 3.87
N GLU A 314 0.37 16.12 4.83
CA GLU A 314 0.35 17.56 4.71
C GLU A 314 1.76 18.11 4.94
N LEU A 315 2.26 18.86 3.96
CA LEU A 315 3.53 19.57 4.06
C LEU A 315 3.27 21.03 4.43
N TYR A 316 3.76 21.44 5.59
CA TYR A 316 3.68 22.81 6.06
C TYR A 316 5.03 23.50 5.91
N GLN A 317 5.00 24.77 5.54
CA GLN A 317 6.13 25.68 5.73
C GLN A 317 5.91 26.46 7.03
N GLU A 318 6.86 26.33 7.93
CA GLU A 318 6.89 26.97 9.24
C GLU A 318 7.43 28.41 9.14
N ASP A 319 7.16 29.25 10.14
CA ASP A 319 7.68 30.63 10.23
C ASP A 319 9.21 30.73 10.11
N SER A 320 9.92 29.67 10.51
CA SER A 320 11.39 29.59 10.37
C SER A 320 11.86 29.44 8.91
N GLY A 321 10.94 29.24 7.97
CA GLY A 321 11.23 28.87 6.58
C GLY A 321 11.43 27.36 6.37
N ASN A 322 11.62 26.59 7.45
CA ASN A 322 11.73 25.13 7.41
C ASN A 322 10.37 24.47 7.12
N PHE A 323 10.42 23.19 6.76
CA PHE A 323 9.22 22.40 6.45
C PHE A 323 8.97 21.31 7.47
N SER A 324 7.70 21.01 7.73
CA SER A 324 7.24 19.86 8.51
C SER A 324 6.20 19.06 7.75
N VAL A 325 6.09 17.77 8.10
CA VAL A 325 5.13 16.82 7.56
C VAL A 325 4.22 16.38 8.68
N GLU A 326 2.91 16.49 8.47
CA GLU A 326 1.90 15.90 9.33
C GLU A 326 1.17 14.79 8.58
N MET A 327 0.88 13.69 9.28
CA MET A 327 0.13 12.56 8.74
C MET A 327 -1.21 12.40 9.45
N TYR A 328 -2.23 11.97 8.71
CA TYR A 328 -3.54 11.63 9.27
C TYR A 328 -4.15 10.42 8.59
N PHE A 329 -5.04 9.73 9.31
CA PHE A 329 -5.87 8.67 8.75
C PHE A 329 -7.34 8.93 9.04
N ARG A 330 -8.12 9.12 7.98
CA ARG A 330 -9.58 9.20 8.05
C ARG A 330 -10.15 7.83 7.73
N ASN A 331 -10.60 7.10 8.76
CA ASN A 331 -11.24 5.80 8.64
C ASN A 331 -12.70 5.78 9.13
N GLU A 332 -13.24 6.94 9.53
CA GLU A 332 -14.62 7.10 9.97
C GLU A 332 -15.22 8.39 9.40
N SER A 333 -16.39 8.32 8.78
CA SER A 333 -16.93 9.47 8.04
C SER A 333 -17.31 10.67 8.90
N LYS A 334 -17.76 10.42 10.15
CA LYS A 334 -18.30 11.43 11.07
C LYS A 334 -17.28 11.97 12.08
N LYS A 335 -16.02 11.54 12.00
CA LYS A 335 -14.95 11.98 12.90
C LYS A 335 -13.87 12.74 12.13
N ALA A 336 -13.16 13.60 12.86
CA ALA A 336 -11.94 14.20 12.32
C ALA A 336 -10.90 13.10 12.02
N PRO A 337 -10.05 13.27 10.99
CA PRO A 337 -8.96 12.34 10.71
C PRO A 337 -8.04 12.17 11.94
N TRP A 338 -7.67 10.93 12.25
CA TRP A 338 -6.79 10.61 13.36
C TRP A 338 -5.36 11.06 13.04
N PRO A 339 -4.67 11.80 13.93
CA PRO A 339 -3.27 12.11 13.72
C PRO A 339 -2.42 10.84 13.79
N LEU A 340 -1.51 10.66 12.84
CA LEU A 340 -0.55 9.57 12.81
C LEU A 340 0.84 10.09 13.19
N LEU A 341 1.53 9.38 14.09
CA LEU A 341 2.87 9.72 14.54
C LEU A 341 3.86 8.73 13.93
N LEU A 342 4.79 9.23 13.13
CA LEU A 342 5.93 8.43 12.68
C LEU A 342 6.79 8.10 13.91
N PRO A 343 7.15 6.82 14.15
CA PRO A 343 7.99 6.46 15.28
C PRO A 343 9.29 7.25 15.32
N GLY A 344 9.60 7.84 16.48
CA GLY A 344 10.77 8.70 16.66
C GLY A 344 10.62 10.14 16.13
N CYS A 345 9.42 10.55 15.70
CA CYS A 345 9.13 11.92 15.29
C CYS A 345 7.91 12.51 16.03
N PRO A 346 7.87 13.81 16.35
CA PRO A 346 6.64 14.47 16.77
C PRO A 346 5.60 14.47 15.63
N HIS A 347 4.32 14.70 15.95
CA HIS A 347 3.26 14.79 14.93
C HIS A 347 3.57 15.85 13.85
N ARG A 348 4.09 17.01 14.28
CA ARG A 348 4.75 18.02 13.42
C ARG A 348 6.17 17.58 13.09
N CYS A 349 6.31 16.55 12.27
CA CYS A 349 7.61 15.93 12.00
C CYS A 349 8.44 16.83 11.08
N PRO A 350 9.62 17.35 11.47
CA PRO A 350 10.47 18.11 10.57
C PRO A 350 10.78 17.30 9.31
N LEU A 351 10.71 17.92 8.12
CA LEU A 351 10.84 17.19 6.85
C LEU A 351 12.15 16.39 6.79
N GLN A 352 13.26 16.94 7.29
CA GLN A 352 14.55 16.24 7.31
C GLN A 352 14.52 15.01 8.23
N ASP A 353 13.84 15.07 9.36
CA ASP A 353 13.66 13.92 10.25
C ASP A 353 12.75 12.88 9.61
N PHE A 354 11.65 13.30 8.97
CA PHE A 354 10.77 12.40 8.22
C PHE A 354 11.57 11.63 7.16
N LEU A 355 12.38 12.33 6.36
CA LEU A 355 13.22 11.72 5.32
C LEU A 355 14.26 10.77 5.90
N ARG A 356 14.90 11.12 7.01
CA ARG A 356 15.92 10.30 7.68
C ARG A 356 15.32 9.04 8.30
N LEU A 357 14.21 9.18 9.02
CA LEU A 357 13.53 8.07 9.72
C LEU A 357 12.90 7.07 8.74
N THR A 358 12.48 7.53 7.56
CA THR A 358 11.89 6.67 6.52
C THR A 358 12.90 6.11 5.51
N GLU A 359 14.17 6.54 5.55
CA GLU A 359 15.20 6.05 4.61
C GLU A 359 15.42 4.51 4.66
N PRO A 360 15.45 3.85 5.85
CA PRO A 360 15.73 2.42 5.91
C PRO A 360 14.68 1.54 5.20
N VAL A 361 13.45 2.02 5.06
CA VAL A 361 12.31 1.26 4.48
C VAL A 361 12.05 1.59 3.01
N VAL A 362 12.90 2.41 2.38
CA VAL A 362 12.76 2.80 0.97
C VAL A 362 13.84 2.14 0.11
N ALA A 363 13.44 1.42 -0.94
CA ALA A 363 14.36 0.84 -1.92
C ALA A 363 15.14 1.92 -2.67
N LYS A 364 16.43 1.68 -2.90
CA LYS A 364 17.28 2.53 -3.73
C LYS A 364 17.22 2.10 -5.18
N ASP A 365 17.30 0.79 -5.40
CA ASP A 365 17.12 0.13 -6.69
C ASP A 365 16.23 -1.09 -6.45
N TRP A 366 14.94 -0.95 -6.75
CA TRP A 366 13.96 -2.00 -6.47
C TRP A 366 14.25 -3.26 -7.30
N GLN A 367 14.67 -3.11 -8.55
CA GLN A 367 14.98 -4.25 -9.42
C GLN A 367 16.15 -5.06 -8.87
N GLN A 368 17.21 -4.39 -8.42
CA GLN A 368 18.37 -5.05 -7.81
C GLN A 368 17.99 -5.70 -6.47
N GLU A 369 17.26 -4.99 -5.60
CA GLU A 369 16.86 -5.50 -4.28
C GLU A 369 15.86 -6.66 -4.36
N CYS A 370 15.12 -6.80 -5.47
CA CYS A 370 14.26 -7.95 -5.72
C CYS A 370 15.01 -9.22 -6.14
N GLN A 371 16.29 -9.14 -6.52
CA GLN A 371 17.07 -10.32 -6.89
C GLN A 371 17.43 -11.14 -5.65
N LEU A 372 17.49 -12.47 -5.81
CA LEU A 372 18.06 -13.33 -4.78
C LEU A 372 19.58 -13.17 -4.77
N ALA A 373 20.18 -13.21 -3.59
CA ALA A 373 21.64 -13.29 -3.50
C ALA A 373 22.10 -14.57 -4.22
N SER A 374 23.07 -14.44 -5.13
CA SER A 374 23.76 -15.58 -5.74
C SER A 374 24.24 -16.52 -4.64
N SER A 375 23.85 -17.79 -4.66
CA SER A 375 24.35 -18.75 -3.67
C SER A 375 25.81 -19.09 -3.97
N THR A 376 26.57 -19.46 -2.93
CA THR A 376 27.93 -20.01 -3.12
C THR A 376 27.89 -21.30 -3.94
N ALA A 377 26.80 -22.07 -3.86
CA ALA A 377 26.58 -23.27 -4.65
C ALA A 377 26.48 -22.95 -6.15
N ASP A 378 25.84 -21.85 -6.55
CA ASP A 378 25.80 -21.42 -7.95
C ASP A 378 27.21 -21.06 -8.46
N THR A 379 28.03 -20.47 -7.59
CA THR A 379 29.42 -20.14 -7.92
C THR A 379 30.26 -21.41 -8.07
N GLU A 380 30.12 -22.38 -7.18
CA GLU A 380 30.80 -23.68 -7.27
C GLU A 380 30.39 -24.47 -8.51
N VAL A 381 29.09 -24.47 -8.86
CA VAL A 381 28.58 -25.13 -10.08
C VAL A 381 29.11 -24.45 -11.34
N ILE A 382 29.11 -23.11 -11.40
CA ILE A 382 29.67 -22.36 -12.54
C ILE A 382 31.17 -22.62 -12.68
N VAL A 383 31.93 -22.62 -11.58
CA VAL A 383 33.35 -22.92 -11.58
C VAL A 383 33.60 -24.37 -12.01
N ALA A 384 32.83 -25.33 -11.50
CA ALA A 384 32.93 -26.74 -11.88
C ALA A 384 32.66 -26.94 -13.39
N LEU A 385 31.60 -26.32 -13.93
CA LEU A 385 31.29 -26.36 -15.35
C LEU A 385 32.40 -25.72 -16.21
N ALA A 386 32.96 -24.60 -15.77
CA ALA A 386 34.07 -23.94 -16.47
C ALA A 386 35.34 -24.80 -16.47
N VAL A 387 35.67 -25.46 -15.36
CA VAL A 387 36.80 -26.37 -15.24
C VAL A 387 36.60 -27.62 -16.10
N CYS A 388 35.43 -28.26 -16.02
CA CYS A 388 35.09 -29.42 -16.84
C CYS A 388 35.13 -29.08 -18.35
N GLY A 389 34.59 -27.92 -18.74
CA GLY A 389 34.66 -27.44 -20.12
C GLY A 389 36.10 -27.21 -20.59
N SER A 390 36.94 -26.63 -19.74
CA SER A 390 38.37 -26.41 -20.04
C SER A 390 39.15 -27.71 -20.19
N ILE A 391 38.90 -28.70 -19.32
CA ILE A 391 39.52 -30.03 -19.42
C ILE A 391 39.08 -30.73 -20.70
N LEU A 392 37.78 -30.70 -21.02
CA LEU A 392 37.25 -31.29 -22.25
C LEU A 392 37.89 -30.65 -23.49
N PHE A 393 38.03 -29.33 -23.51
CA PHE A 393 38.69 -28.62 -24.59
C PHE A 393 40.16 -29.05 -24.74
N LEU A 394 40.92 -29.16 -23.65
CA LEU A 394 42.30 -29.63 -23.68
C LEU A 394 42.41 -31.07 -24.19
N LEU A 395 41.52 -31.96 -23.77
CA LEU A 395 41.47 -33.34 -24.25
C LEU A 395 41.19 -33.42 -25.75
N ILE A 396 40.30 -32.58 -26.27
CA ILE A 396 40.02 -32.48 -27.71
C ILE A 396 41.27 -32.01 -28.47
N VAL A 397 41.96 -30.97 -27.98
CA VAL A 397 43.21 -30.49 -28.60
C VAL A 397 44.29 -31.57 -28.59
N LEU A 398 44.40 -32.32 -27.50
CA LEU A 398 45.38 -33.39 -27.35
C LEU A 398 45.05 -34.58 -28.28
N LEU A 399 43.78 -34.95 -28.40
CA LEU A 399 43.32 -35.95 -29.35
C LEU A 399 43.62 -35.53 -30.80
N LEU A 400 43.29 -34.28 -31.16
CA LEU A 400 43.58 -33.74 -32.48
C LEU A 400 45.08 -33.75 -32.78
N THR A 401 45.92 -33.31 -31.84
CA THR A 401 47.39 -33.33 -32.04
C THR A 401 47.94 -34.74 -32.19
N VAL A 402 47.41 -35.74 -31.46
CA VAL A 402 47.76 -37.16 -31.66
C VAL A 402 47.33 -37.64 -33.04
N LEU A 403 46.09 -37.36 -33.47
CA LEU A 403 45.58 -37.74 -34.79
C LEU A 403 46.38 -37.11 -35.94
N PHE A 404 46.77 -35.84 -35.81
CA PHE A 404 47.64 -35.17 -36.78
C PHE A 404 49.06 -35.77 -36.78
N ARG A 405 49.59 -36.22 -35.64
CA ARG A 405 50.90 -36.89 -35.57
C ARG A 405 50.87 -38.31 -36.12
N THR A 406 49.80 -39.07 -35.93
CA THR A 406 49.69 -40.44 -36.49
C THR A 406 49.47 -40.43 -37.99
N GLN A 407 48.77 -39.42 -38.54
CA GLN A 407 48.71 -39.21 -39.99
C GLN A 407 50.05 -38.77 -40.60
N ALA A 408 51.00 -38.27 -39.80
CA ALA A 408 52.32 -37.86 -40.24
C ALA A 408 53.37 -38.99 -40.24
N GLN A 409 53.02 -40.23 -39.88
CA GLN A 409 53.93 -41.37 -40.01
C GLN A 409 53.98 -41.86 -41.48
N PRO A 410 55.17 -41.90 -42.12
CA PRO A 410 55.29 -42.37 -43.50
C PRO A 410 55.12 -43.90 -43.58
N PRO A 411 54.58 -44.45 -44.69
CA PRO A 411 54.35 -45.88 -44.82
C PRO A 411 55.68 -46.66 -44.83
N GLY A 412 55.94 -47.42 -43.77
CA GLY A 412 57.10 -48.29 -43.62
C GLY A 412 56.95 -49.61 -44.37
N TYR A 413 58.00 -49.95 -45.11
CA TYR A 413 58.19 -51.08 -46.04
C TYR A 413 57.59 -52.44 -45.62
N ARG A 414 56.89 -53.09 -46.57
CA ARG A 414 56.50 -54.52 -46.55
C ARG A 414 57.74 -55.39 -46.77
N HIS A 415 58.02 -56.30 -45.83
CA HIS A 415 58.83 -57.49 -46.09
C HIS A 415 57.89 -58.67 -46.27
N VAL A 416 57.91 -59.28 -47.45
CA VAL A 416 57.25 -60.57 -47.74
C VAL A 416 58.32 -61.64 -47.54
N ALA A 417 58.00 -62.67 -46.75
CA ALA A 417 58.67 -63.96 -46.79
C ALA A 417 57.66 -65.05 -46.39
N ASP A 418 57.37 -65.89 -47.39
CA ASP A 418 57.09 -67.34 -47.37
C ASP A 418 57.22 -68.02 -45.99
N GLY A 419 56.33 -68.90 -45.54
CA GLY A 419 55.77 -70.07 -46.21
C GLY A 419 56.00 -71.28 -45.29
N GLU A 420 55.12 -72.27 -45.38
CA GLU A 420 55.19 -73.63 -44.78
C GLU A 420 54.69 -73.85 -43.32
N ASP A 421 53.44 -74.33 -43.25
CA ASP A 421 53.03 -75.71 -42.92
C ASP A 421 53.57 -76.50 -41.69
N HIS A 422 52.56 -76.98 -40.94
CA HIS A 422 52.41 -78.28 -40.26
C HIS A 422 52.97 -78.57 -38.84
N ALA A 423 52.03 -79.14 -38.07
CA ALA A 423 52.10 -79.94 -36.84
C ALA A 423 52.15 -79.22 -35.48
#